data_AF-A0A6P1R6R2-F1
#
_entry.id   AF-A0A6P1R6R2-F1
#
_cell.length_a   1.000
_cell.length_b   1.000
_cell.length_c   1.000
_cell.angle_alpha   90.00
_cell.angle_beta   90.00
_cell.angle_gamma   90.00
#
_symmetry.space_group_name_H-M   'P 1'
#
loop_
_entity.id
_entity.type
_entity.pdbx_description
1 polymer ?
#
loop_
_entity_poly.entity_id
_entity_poly.type
_entity_poly.pdbx_seq_one_letter_code
_entity_poly.pdbx_strand_id
1 'polypeptide(L)'
;MHLHLRGICLVLAVASSSSSALAADAGHGADLAKRWCASCHVVANGQAVASADVPSFASVARRPDFSSEKLAFFLLDPHPKMPSFPLSRTEAGDIAAYIGSLRP
;
A
#
# COMPACT_ATOMS: atom_id res chain seq x y z
N MET A 1 43.15 8.41 54.32
CA MET A 1 42.03 7.44 54.27
C MET A 1 41.32 7.65 52.93
N HIS A 2 41.74 6.94 51.89
CA HIS A 2 41.20 7.08 50.53
C HIS A 2 39.86 6.34 50.44
N LEU A 3 38.77 7.08 50.31
CA LEU A 3 37.43 6.52 50.13
C LEU A 3 37.22 6.21 48.64
N HIS A 4 37.22 4.93 48.29
CA HIS A 4 36.98 4.43 46.93
C HIS A 4 35.56 4.79 46.49
N LEU A 5 35.44 5.70 45.53
CA LEU A 5 34.19 6.06 44.89
C LEU A 5 33.79 4.94 43.94
N ARG A 6 32.86 4.09 44.38
CA ARG A 6 32.33 2.95 43.60
C ARG A 6 31.54 3.50 42.41
N GLY A 7 32.10 3.36 41.21
CA GLY A 7 31.43 3.72 39.96
C GLY A 7 30.19 2.84 39.74
N ILE A 8 29.01 3.43 39.90
CA ILE A 8 27.74 2.80 39.53
C ILE A 8 27.55 3.02 38.04
N CYS A 9 27.83 1.99 37.24
CA CYS A 9 27.54 2.00 35.81
C CYS A 9 26.06 1.65 35.61
N LEU A 10 25.22 2.66 35.45
CA LEU A 10 23.79 2.49 35.16
C LEU A 10 23.64 2.08 33.68
N VAL A 11 23.48 0.79 33.42
CA VAL A 11 23.16 0.29 32.07
C VAL A 11 21.68 0.56 31.79
N LEU A 12 21.38 1.61 31.02
CA LEU A 12 20.05 1.84 30.49
C LEU A 12 19.77 0.82 29.38
N ALA A 13 18.90 -0.15 29.67
CA ALA A 13 18.36 -1.05 28.66
C ALA A 13 17.37 -0.26 27.76
N VAL A 14 17.80 0.07 26.54
CA VAL A 14 16.89 0.58 25.50
C VAL A 14 15.99 -0.57 25.06
N ALA A 15 14.72 -0.52 25.45
CA ALA A 15 13.69 -1.37 24.88
C ALA A 15 13.34 -0.85 23.48
N SER A 16 13.85 -1.52 22.45
CA SER A 16 13.49 -1.26 21.06
C SER A 16 12.07 -1.75 20.81
N SER A 17 11.10 -0.84 20.80
CA SER A 17 9.74 -1.13 20.33
C SER A 17 9.77 -1.35 18.81
N SER A 18 9.84 -2.61 18.38
CA SER A 18 9.62 -2.99 16.99
C SER A 18 8.18 -2.67 16.61
N SER A 19 7.97 -1.53 15.95
CA SER A 19 6.68 -1.24 15.31
C SER A 19 6.46 -2.31 14.24
N SER A 20 5.52 -3.22 14.50
CA SER A 20 5.08 -4.17 13.48
C SER A 20 4.37 -3.36 12.39
N ALA A 21 5.04 -3.15 11.27
CA ALA A 21 4.38 -2.64 10.08
C ALA A 21 3.29 -3.67 9.71
N LEU A 22 2.03 -3.26 9.79
CA LEU A 22 0.93 -4.05 9.24
C LEU A 22 1.22 -4.24 7.75
N ALA A 23 1.40 -5.49 7.33
CA ALA A 23 1.53 -5.82 5.92
C ALA A 23 0.22 -5.45 5.22
N ALA A 24 0.31 -4.95 3.98
CA ALA A 24 -0.86 -4.64 3.18
C ALA A 24 -1.69 -5.90 2.89
N ASP A 25 -3.01 -5.75 2.90
CA ASP A 25 -3.98 -6.83 2.67
C ASP A 25 -4.50 -6.78 1.23
N ALA A 26 -3.93 -7.63 0.37
CA ALA A 26 -4.35 -7.72 -1.04
C ALA A 26 -5.79 -8.24 -1.21
N GLY A 27 -6.34 -8.98 -0.24
CA GLY A 27 -7.73 -9.46 -0.27
C GLY A 27 -8.69 -8.30 -0.06
N HIS A 28 -8.45 -7.50 0.98
CA HIS A 28 -9.19 -6.26 1.21
C HIS A 28 -9.05 -5.28 0.03
N GLY A 29 -7.83 -5.16 -0.51
CA GLY A 29 -7.56 -4.37 -1.72
C GLY A 29 -8.37 -4.79 -2.94
N ALA A 30 -8.58 -6.10 -3.13
CA ALA A 30 -9.41 -6.63 -4.22
C ALA A 30 -10.88 -6.20 -4.07
N ASP A 31 -11.41 -6.19 -2.85
CA ASP A 31 -12.80 -5.82 -2.60
C ASP A 31 -13.03 -4.31 -2.73
N LEU A 32 -12.07 -3.51 -2.29
CA LEU A 32 -12.06 -2.06 -2.54
C LEU A 32 -11.96 -1.75 -4.03
N ALA A 33 -11.10 -2.45 -4.78
CA ALA A 33 -10.94 -2.27 -6.21
C ALA A 33 -12.24 -2.57 -6.98
N LYS A 34 -12.94 -3.65 -6.63
CA LYS A 34 -14.25 -3.98 -7.22
C LYS A 34 -15.29 -2.91 -6.92
N ARG A 35 -15.30 -2.39 -5.69
CA ARG A 35 -16.25 -1.35 -5.24
C ARG A 35 -16.04 -0.03 -5.95
N TRP A 36 -14.80 0.45 -6.01
CA TRP A 36 -14.50 1.83 -6.37
C TRP A 36 -13.98 1.98 -7.80
N CYS A 37 -13.25 1.00 -8.30
CA CYS A 37 -12.47 1.15 -9.54
C CYS A 37 -13.11 0.44 -10.75
N ALA A 38 -13.98 -0.55 -10.51
CA ALA A 38 -14.52 -1.42 -11.56
C ALA A 38 -15.47 -0.74 -12.56
N SER A 39 -15.98 0.46 -12.25
CA SER A 39 -16.79 1.24 -13.20
C SER A 39 -15.98 1.75 -14.39
N CYS A 40 -14.66 1.90 -14.23
CA CYS A 40 -13.77 2.43 -15.26
C CYS A 40 -12.69 1.41 -15.65
N HIS A 41 -12.11 0.70 -14.69
CA HIS A 41 -11.00 -0.23 -14.91
C HIS A 41 -11.45 -1.69 -14.96
N VAL A 42 -10.78 -2.50 -15.77
CA VAL A 42 -10.77 -3.96 -15.59
C VAL A 42 -9.91 -4.28 -14.38
N VAL A 43 -10.54 -4.65 -13.25
CA VAL A 43 -9.82 -4.91 -11.99
C VAL A 43 -9.53 -6.39 -11.77
N ALA A 44 -10.28 -7.28 -12.40
CA ALA A 44 -10.10 -8.73 -12.34
C ALA A 44 -10.36 -9.40 -13.70
N ASN A 45 -9.89 -10.64 -13.86
CA ASN A 45 -10.18 -11.44 -15.07
C ASN A 45 -11.68 -11.67 -15.23
N GLY A 46 -12.17 -11.62 -16.48
CA GLY A 46 -13.59 -11.85 -16.80
C GLY A 46 -14.49 -10.61 -16.74
N GLN A 47 -13.95 -9.43 -16.44
CA GLN A 47 -14.69 -8.16 -16.56
C GLN A 47 -14.81 -7.76 -18.04
N ALA A 48 -16.05 -7.66 -18.54
CA ALA A 48 -16.31 -7.43 -19.96
C ALA A 48 -16.22 -5.96 -20.41
N VAL A 49 -16.32 -5.00 -19.48
CA VAL A 49 -16.42 -3.58 -19.80
C VAL A 49 -15.48 -2.77 -18.92
N ALA A 50 -14.68 -1.93 -19.58
CA ALA A 50 -13.96 -0.81 -19.00
C ALA A 50 -14.23 0.42 -19.89
N SER A 51 -14.01 1.62 -19.35
CA SER A 51 -13.98 2.82 -20.18
C SER A 51 -12.84 2.68 -21.20
N ALA A 52 -13.05 3.24 -22.41
CA ALA A 52 -11.97 3.35 -23.38
C ALA A 52 -10.80 4.15 -22.76
N ASP A 53 -9.56 3.78 -23.08
CA ASP A 53 -8.32 4.47 -22.72
C ASP A 53 -7.91 4.47 -21.22
N VAL A 54 -8.50 3.61 -20.38
CA VAL A 54 -8.02 3.36 -19.01
C VAL A 54 -7.35 1.97 -18.88
N PRO A 55 -6.19 1.87 -18.19
CA PRO A 55 -5.46 0.62 -18.12
C PRO A 55 -6.17 -0.42 -17.24
N SER A 56 -6.08 -1.69 -17.61
CA SER A 56 -6.45 -2.78 -16.69
C SER A 56 -5.44 -2.87 -15.54
N PHE A 57 -5.88 -3.35 -14.37
CA PHE A 57 -4.99 -3.50 -13.22
C PHE A 57 -3.83 -4.47 -13.54
N ALA A 58 -4.11 -5.56 -14.25
CA ALA A 58 -3.09 -6.48 -14.72
C ALA A 58 -2.07 -5.80 -15.66
N SER A 59 -2.49 -4.86 -16.51
CA SER A 59 -1.55 -4.08 -17.34
C SER A 59 -0.68 -3.11 -16.54
N VAL A 60 -1.22 -2.55 -15.45
CA VAL A 60 -0.45 -1.71 -14.51
C VAL A 60 0.60 -2.55 -13.77
N ALA A 61 0.21 -3.73 -13.25
CA ALA A 61 1.08 -4.65 -12.53
C ALA A 61 2.30 -5.13 -13.34
N ARG A 62 2.14 -5.21 -14.67
CA ARG A 62 3.18 -5.63 -15.63
C ARG A 62 4.12 -4.50 -16.07
N ARG A 63 3.88 -3.25 -15.66
CA ARG A 63 4.80 -2.16 -16.02
C ARG A 63 6.18 -2.43 -15.41
N PRO A 64 7.28 -2.20 -16.15
CA PRO A 64 8.64 -2.47 -15.66
C PRO A 64 9.02 -1.61 -14.46
N ASP A 65 8.41 -0.44 -14.30
CA ASP A 65 8.62 0.52 -13.23
C ASP A 65 7.57 0.46 -12.11
N PHE A 66 6.74 -0.59 -12.10
CA PHE A 66 5.69 -0.79 -11.09
C PHE A 66 6.28 -0.83 -9.67
N SER A 67 5.66 -0.06 -8.76
CA SER A 67 5.91 -0.09 -7.31
C SER A 67 4.58 0.11 -6.59
N SER A 68 4.32 -0.74 -5.60
CA SER A 68 3.12 -0.65 -4.77
C SER A 68 3.09 0.65 -3.98
N GLU A 69 4.25 1.13 -3.50
CA GLU A 69 4.35 2.38 -2.76
C GLU A 69 3.99 3.57 -3.65
N LYS A 70 4.59 3.67 -4.83
CA LYS A 70 4.29 4.76 -5.79
C LYS A 70 2.82 4.77 -6.17
N LEU A 71 2.24 3.58 -6.37
CA LEU A 71 0.83 3.43 -6.69
C LEU A 71 -0.07 3.84 -5.52
N ALA A 72 0.25 3.45 -4.29
CA ALA A 72 -0.50 3.87 -3.11
C ALA A 72 -0.47 5.40 -2.95
N PHE A 73 0.68 6.04 -3.17
CA PHE A 73 0.76 7.52 -3.17
C PHE A 73 -0.09 8.14 -4.27
N PHE A 74 -0.04 7.59 -5.48
CA PHE A 74 -0.86 8.06 -6.61
C PHE A 74 -2.36 7.97 -6.31
N LEU A 75 -2.83 6.92 -5.64
CA LEU A 75 -4.25 6.76 -5.29
C LEU A 75 -4.75 7.79 -4.26
N LEU A 76 -3.84 8.40 -3.51
CA LEU A 76 -4.15 9.44 -2.53
C LEU A 76 -4.15 10.85 -3.13
N ASP A 77 -3.71 11.01 -4.38
CA ASP A 77 -3.68 12.29 -5.09
C ASP A 77 -4.84 12.38 -6.11
N PRO A 78 -5.86 13.21 -5.87
CA PRO A 78 -6.94 13.42 -6.81
C PRO A 78 -6.43 13.99 -8.14
N HIS A 79 -6.88 13.44 -9.27
CA HIS A 79 -6.52 13.97 -10.59
C HIS A 79 -7.69 13.94 -11.58
N PRO A 80 -7.69 14.78 -12.64
CA PRO A 80 -8.91 15.06 -13.44
C PRO A 80 -9.59 13.88 -14.14
N LYS A 81 -8.91 12.73 -14.26
CA LYS A 81 -9.43 11.52 -14.93
C LYS A 81 -9.96 10.46 -13.98
N MET A 82 -9.75 10.61 -12.67
CA MET A 82 -10.22 9.67 -11.64
C MET A 82 -10.96 10.46 -10.55
N PRO A 83 -12.18 10.07 -10.15
CA PRO A 83 -12.86 10.75 -9.06
C PRO A 83 -12.08 10.59 -7.75
N SER A 84 -12.23 11.53 -6.84
CA SER A 84 -11.69 11.40 -5.48
C SER A 84 -12.42 10.28 -4.75
N PHE A 85 -11.71 9.22 -4.41
CA PHE A 85 -12.21 8.17 -3.53
C PHE A 85 -11.80 8.46 -2.09
N PRO A 86 -12.67 8.19 -1.08
CA PRO A 86 -12.37 8.43 0.32
C PRO A 86 -11.47 7.33 0.89
N LEU A 87 -10.30 7.11 0.27
CA LEU A 87 -9.34 6.08 0.67
C LEU A 87 -8.43 6.60 1.79
N SER A 88 -8.28 5.81 2.84
CA SER A 88 -7.19 5.94 3.80
C SER A 88 -5.85 5.49 3.20
N ARG A 89 -4.75 5.81 3.89
CA ARG A 89 -3.41 5.34 3.49
C ARG A 89 -3.30 3.82 3.48
N THR A 90 -3.94 3.16 4.44
CA THR A 90 -3.98 1.69 4.52
C THR A 90 -4.73 1.11 3.33
N GLU A 91 -5.93 1.63 3.03
CA GLU A 91 -6.74 1.15 1.90
C GLU A 91 -6.04 1.37 0.55
N ALA A 92 -5.33 2.50 0.38
CA ALA A 92 -4.51 2.73 -0.81
C ALA A 92 -3.36 1.72 -0.92
N GLY A 93 -2.73 1.36 0.21
CA GLY A 93 -1.72 0.31 0.29
C GLY A 93 -2.29 -1.08 -0.08
N ASP A 94 -3.46 -1.41 0.44
CA ASP A 94 -4.16 -2.66 0.17
C ASP A 94 -4.50 -2.81 -1.32
N ILE A 95 -5.05 -1.75 -1.95
CA ILE A 95 -5.33 -1.72 -3.39
C ILE A 95 -4.04 -1.87 -4.19
N ALA A 96 -2.96 -1.18 -3.81
CA ALA A 96 -1.69 -1.29 -4.50
C ALA A 96 -1.08 -2.70 -4.39
N ALA A 97 -1.20 -3.33 -3.21
CA ALA A 97 -0.79 -4.72 -2.99
C ALA A 97 -1.61 -5.69 -3.84
N TYR A 98 -2.92 -5.46 -3.95
CA TYR A 98 -3.78 -6.23 -4.86
C TYR A 98 -3.32 -6.08 -6.31
N ILE A 99 -3.09 -4.86 -6.80
CA ILE A 99 -2.62 -4.66 -8.18
C ILE A 99 -1.27 -5.38 -8.39
N GLY A 100 -0.35 -5.28 -7.42
CA GLY A 100 0.94 -5.97 -7.49
C GLY A 100 0.84 -7.49 -7.56
N SER A 101 -0.16 -8.08 -6.91
CA SER A 101 -0.38 -9.55 -6.93
C SER A 101 -0.91 -10.08 -8.27
N LEU A 102 -1.34 -9.20 -9.18
CA LEU A 102 -1.79 -9.56 -10.53
C LEU A 102 -0.64 -9.71 -11.55
N ARG A 103 0.62 -9.59 -11.09
CA ARG A 103 1.78 -9.88 -11.94
C ARG A 103 1.88 -11.40 -12.19
N PRO A 104 2.04 -11.86 -13.45
CA PRO A 104 2.28 -13.26 -13.77
C PRO A 104 3.58 -13.80 -13.19
#